data_AF-A0A1F9VQS0-F1
#
_entry.id   AF-A0A1F9VQS0-F1
#
_cell.length_a   1.000
_cell.length_b   1.000
_cell.length_c   1.000
_cell.angle_alpha   90.00
_cell.angle_beta   90.00
_cell.angle_gamma   90.00
#
_symmetry.space_group_name_H-M   'P 1'
#
loop_
_entity.id
_entity.type
_entity.pdbx_description
1 polymer ?
#
loop_
_entity_poly.entity_id
_entity_poly.type
_entity_poly.pdbx_seq_one_letter_code
_entity_poly.pdbx_strand_id
1 'polypeptide(L)'
;MFRTFLAAAFLASLLASESCVSVFAASGKKKSLPFYSTADMDACVKNPKCWKIADRGFKEILHAHMVEVESAPEGRFFKDARTLALRYMDEQRHFLAVECLEGSRRVACNDKRDILEARVVLVSFFQSLPLKKDDRKLFDDETWVLTPRGQAYYKRLIKLVPDFWDRMAKLLLRVLSPPEQAIIQK
;
A
#
# COMPACT_ATOMS: atom_id res chain seq x y z
N MET A 1 -17.36 42.02 30.33
CA MET A 1 -16.71 42.88 29.32
C MET A 1 -15.23 43.00 29.66
N PHE A 2 -14.36 42.22 29.04
CA PHE A 2 -12.90 42.39 29.14
C PHE A 2 -12.36 42.74 27.76
N ARG A 3 -11.66 43.88 27.71
CA ARG A 3 -11.05 44.44 26.51
C ARG A 3 -9.69 43.78 26.25
N THR A 4 -9.47 43.51 24.97
CA THR A 4 -8.20 43.36 24.22
C THR A 4 -6.97 44.06 24.79
N PHE A 5 -5.77 43.49 24.57
CA PHE A 5 -4.70 44.13 23.78
C PHE A 5 -3.65 43.11 23.31
N LEU A 6 -3.33 43.17 22.00
CA LEU A 6 -2.25 42.46 21.32
C LEU A 6 -0.88 42.98 21.78
N ALA A 7 0.11 42.08 21.84
CA ALA A 7 1.52 42.44 21.80
C ALA A 7 2.16 41.79 20.57
N ALA A 8 2.49 42.64 19.60
CA ALA A 8 3.41 42.36 18.52
C ALA A 8 4.68 43.17 18.78
N ALA A 9 5.85 42.54 18.72
CA ALA A 9 7.13 43.19 18.37
C ALA A 9 8.28 42.18 18.41
N PHE A 10 9.35 42.58 17.74
CA PHE A 10 10.68 41.98 17.60
C PHE A 10 10.88 41.00 16.44
N LEU A 11 11.92 41.12 15.62
CA LEU A 11 12.70 42.24 15.08
C LEU A 11 13.58 41.58 14.01
N ALA A 12 13.75 42.23 12.86
CA ALA A 12 14.59 41.76 11.77
C ALA A 12 16.09 41.87 12.09
N SER A 13 16.90 41.00 11.49
CA SER A 13 18.20 41.28 10.84
C SER A 13 18.80 39.96 10.33
N LEU A 14 18.92 39.78 9.01
CA LEU A 14 20.15 39.96 8.22
C LEU A 14 21.37 39.19 8.77
N LEU A 15 21.84 38.20 8.01
CA LEU A 15 23.13 38.29 7.29
C LEU A 15 23.38 37.04 6.44
N ALA A 16 23.87 37.30 5.24
CA ALA A 16 24.37 36.35 4.28
C ALA A 16 25.67 35.69 4.78
N SER A 17 25.87 34.43 4.42
CA SER A 17 27.20 33.88 4.18
C SER A 17 27.15 32.92 3.00
N GLU A 18 27.68 33.40 1.88
CA GLU A 18 28.22 32.56 0.83
C GLU A 18 29.41 31.78 1.40
N SER A 19 29.44 30.47 1.21
CA SER A 19 30.67 29.68 1.23
C SER A 19 30.46 28.42 0.40
N CYS A 20 31.01 28.46 -0.80
CA CYS A 20 31.26 27.34 -1.68
C CYS A 20 31.95 26.19 -0.94
N VAL A 21 31.34 25.01 -0.98
CA VAL A 21 32.09 23.74 -0.89
C VAL A 21 31.56 22.83 -1.99
N SER A 22 32.16 23.00 -3.17
CA SER A 22 32.11 22.02 -4.26
C SER A 22 32.93 20.81 -3.83
N VAL A 23 32.27 19.72 -3.44
CA VAL A 23 32.93 18.46 -3.11
C VAL A 23 32.18 17.28 -3.76
N PHE A 24 32.89 16.67 -4.71
CA PHE A 24 32.65 15.41 -5.43
C PHE A 24 31.48 15.31 -6.43
N ALA A 25 31.82 15.67 -7.67
CA ALA A 25 31.39 14.92 -8.84
C ALA A 25 31.91 13.47 -8.75
N ALA A 26 31.07 12.55 -8.29
CA ALA A 26 31.19 11.15 -8.62
C ALA A 26 30.18 10.84 -9.72
N SER A 27 30.62 10.94 -10.97
CA SER A 27 29.92 10.45 -12.16
C SER A 27 29.92 8.92 -12.20
N GLY A 28 29.40 8.29 -11.15
CA GLY A 28 28.93 6.92 -11.26
C GLY A 28 27.73 6.94 -12.20
N LYS A 29 27.85 6.28 -13.36
CA LYS A 29 26.68 5.89 -14.16
C LYS A 29 25.75 5.09 -13.23
N LYS A 30 24.84 5.79 -12.55
CA LYS A 30 23.67 5.16 -11.93
C LYS A 30 22.94 4.55 -13.10
N LYS A 31 23.11 3.24 -13.30
CA LYS A 31 22.20 2.45 -14.13
C LYS A 31 20.84 2.67 -13.47
N SER A 32 20.09 3.65 -13.99
CA SER A 32 18.69 3.80 -13.63
C SER A 32 18.07 2.44 -13.90
N LEU A 33 17.42 1.90 -12.88
CA LEU A 33 16.65 0.67 -13.05
C LEU A 33 15.69 0.93 -14.22
N PRO A 34 15.70 0.09 -15.26
CA PRO A 34 14.82 0.31 -16.41
C PRO A 34 13.38 0.39 -15.91
N PHE A 35 12.73 1.53 -16.17
CA PHE A 35 11.31 1.70 -15.93
C PHE A 35 10.56 1.03 -17.07
N TYR A 36 9.68 0.12 -16.70
CA TYR A 36 9.17 -0.93 -17.56
C TYR A 36 7.71 -0.58 -18.03
N SER A 37 7.43 -0.61 -19.34
CA SER A 37 6.14 -0.41 -20.05
C SER A 37 5.09 -1.52 -19.89
N THR A 38 3.95 -1.44 -20.60
CA THR A 38 2.88 -2.46 -20.56
C THR A 38 3.33 -3.85 -21.05
N ALA A 39 4.28 -3.93 -21.98
CA ALA A 39 4.96 -5.17 -22.38
C ALA A 39 5.82 -5.77 -21.25
N ASP A 40 5.98 -5.02 -20.16
CA ASP A 40 6.99 -5.26 -19.16
C ASP A 40 6.37 -5.77 -17.86
N MET A 41 5.04 -5.77 -17.71
CA MET A 41 4.36 -6.59 -16.71
C MET A 41 4.55 -8.07 -17.04
N ASP A 42 4.19 -8.48 -18.27
CA ASP A 42 4.36 -9.86 -18.75
C ASP A 42 5.82 -10.31 -18.68
N ALA A 43 6.76 -9.45 -19.07
CA ALA A 43 8.19 -9.73 -18.96
C ALA A 43 8.67 -9.78 -17.49
N CYS A 44 8.15 -8.91 -16.64
CA CYS A 44 8.44 -8.89 -15.20
C CYS A 44 7.97 -10.19 -14.52
N VAL A 45 6.70 -10.58 -14.70
CA VAL A 45 6.14 -11.77 -14.01
C VAL A 45 6.78 -13.07 -14.49
N LYS A 46 7.36 -13.10 -15.69
CA LYS A 46 8.17 -14.22 -16.19
C LYS A 46 9.61 -14.21 -15.69
N ASN A 47 10.08 -13.09 -15.14
CA ASN A 47 11.46 -12.90 -14.70
C ASN A 47 11.60 -13.07 -13.17
N PRO A 48 12.35 -14.08 -12.70
CA PRO A 48 12.55 -14.31 -11.26
C PRO A 48 13.18 -13.11 -10.51
N LYS A 49 13.99 -12.29 -11.19
CA LYS A 49 14.56 -11.07 -10.59
C LYS A 49 13.49 -10.02 -10.32
N CYS A 50 12.48 -9.92 -11.19
CA CYS A 50 11.39 -8.97 -10.98
C CYS A 50 10.55 -9.37 -9.77
N TRP A 51 10.27 -10.68 -9.60
CA TRP A 51 9.59 -11.18 -8.41
C TRP A 51 10.30 -10.83 -7.10
N LYS A 52 11.63 -10.86 -7.06
CA LYS A 52 12.37 -10.44 -5.85
C LYS A 52 12.16 -8.95 -5.54
N ILE A 53 12.05 -8.12 -6.56
CA ILE A 53 11.81 -6.67 -6.42
C ILE A 53 10.36 -6.45 -6.01
N ALA A 54 9.39 -7.08 -6.69
CA ALA A 54 7.98 -7.02 -6.38
C ALA A 54 7.70 -7.52 -4.96
N ASP A 55 8.27 -8.66 -4.56
CA ASP A 55 8.12 -9.20 -3.20
C ASP A 55 8.62 -8.20 -2.14
N ARG A 56 9.70 -7.46 -2.40
CA ARG A 56 10.21 -6.44 -1.47
C ARG A 56 9.32 -5.20 -1.45
N GLY A 57 8.99 -4.67 -2.63
CA GLY A 57 8.11 -3.49 -2.74
C GLY A 57 6.73 -3.76 -2.16
N PHE A 58 6.21 -4.96 -2.34
CA PHE A 58 4.93 -5.39 -1.79
C PHE A 58 4.91 -5.28 -0.26
N LYS A 59 5.98 -5.66 0.45
CA LYS A 59 6.00 -5.55 1.92
C LYS A 59 5.85 -4.12 2.40
N GLU A 60 6.62 -3.21 1.81
CA GLU A 60 6.60 -1.79 2.15
C GLU A 60 5.24 -1.16 1.82
N ILE A 61 4.74 -1.43 0.61
CA ILE A 61 3.46 -0.87 0.14
C ILE A 61 2.29 -1.47 0.91
N LEU A 62 2.32 -2.77 1.24
CA LEU A 62 1.30 -3.40 2.07
C LEU A 62 1.20 -2.72 3.44
N HIS A 63 2.32 -2.48 4.12
CA HIS A 63 2.28 -1.76 5.40
C HIS A 63 1.68 -0.36 5.25
N ALA A 64 2.04 0.39 4.20
CA ALA A 64 1.44 1.69 3.95
C ALA A 64 -0.08 1.60 3.73
N HIS A 65 -0.55 0.65 2.93
CA HIS A 65 -1.99 0.44 2.70
C HIS A 65 -2.71 -0.07 3.96
N MET A 66 -2.06 -0.83 4.83
CA MET A 66 -2.64 -1.24 6.11
C MET A 66 -2.91 -0.02 7.01
N VAL A 67 -1.95 0.91 7.11
CA VAL A 67 -2.13 2.18 7.82
C VAL A 67 -3.24 3.02 7.17
N GLU A 68 -3.30 3.03 5.85
CA GLU A 68 -4.36 3.73 5.11
C GLU A 68 -5.76 3.15 5.39
N VAL A 69 -5.88 1.82 5.46
CA VAL A 69 -7.15 1.15 5.81
C VAL A 69 -7.56 1.47 7.25
N GLU A 70 -6.60 1.48 8.19
CA GLU A 70 -6.86 1.78 9.60
C GLU A 70 -7.30 3.23 9.83
N SER A 71 -6.74 4.17 9.06
CA SER A 71 -7.06 5.60 9.14
C SER A 71 -8.19 6.05 8.20
N ALA A 72 -8.73 5.15 7.38
CA ALA A 72 -9.78 5.48 6.44
C ALA A 72 -11.08 5.88 7.17
N PRO A 73 -11.78 6.93 6.69
CA PRO A 73 -13.09 7.26 7.22
C PRO A 73 -14.09 6.14 6.93
N GLU A 74 -15.08 6.01 7.80
CA GLU A 74 -16.20 5.09 7.58
C GLU A 74 -16.88 5.37 6.24
N GLY A 75 -17.26 4.31 5.52
CA GLY A 75 -17.95 4.45 4.24
C GLY A 75 -17.03 4.53 3.03
N ARG A 76 -15.71 4.75 3.20
CA ARG A 76 -14.76 4.90 2.08
C ARG A 76 -14.77 3.70 1.13
N PHE A 77 -14.44 2.52 1.64
CA PHE A 77 -14.31 1.32 0.79
C PHE A 77 -15.67 0.68 0.48
N PHE A 78 -16.59 0.75 1.43
CA PHE A 78 -17.96 0.31 1.26
C PHE A 78 -18.87 1.22 2.08
N LYS A 79 -20.00 1.61 1.49
CA LYS A 79 -21.04 2.38 2.18
C LYS A 79 -21.46 1.69 3.49
N ASP A 80 -21.64 2.50 4.53
CA ASP A 80 -22.12 2.11 5.86
C ASP A 80 -21.26 1.01 6.52
N ALA A 81 -19.97 0.95 6.18
CA ALA A 81 -19.02 0.01 6.73
C ALA A 81 -17.78 0.69 7.31
N ARG A 82 -17.30 0.15 8.42
CA ARG A 82 -16.05 0.50 9.08
C ARG A 82 -15.01 -0.58 8.78
N THR A 83 -13.79 -0.17 8.48
CA THR A 83 -12.67 -1.07 8.19
C THR A 83 -11.59 -0.94 9.26
N LEU A 84 -10.97 -2.05 9.61
CA LEU A 84 -9.92 -2.14 10.63
C LEU A 84 -8.79 -2.99 10.08
N ALA A 85 -7.56 -2.49 10.15
CA ALA A 85 -6.37 -3.26 9.83
C ALA A 85 -5.92 -4.03 11.07
N LEU A 86 -5.69 -5.33 10.93
CA LEU A 86 -5.18 -6.15 12.03
C LEU A 86 -3.66 -6.10 12.04
N ARG A 87 -3.07 -5.95 13.23
CA ARG A 87 -1.62 -5.98 13.41
C ARG A 87 -1.01 -7.34 13.02
N TYR A 88 -1.77 -8.41 13.26
CA TYR A 88 -1.41 -9.78 12.91
C TYR A 88 -2.63 -10.46 12.28
N MET A 89 -2.38 -11.52 11.51
CA MET A 89 -3.48 -12.35 11.01
C MET A 89 -4.28 -12.96 12.17
N ASP A 90 -5.60 -13.03 12.00
CA ASP A 90 -6.49 -13.74 12.93
C ASP A 90 -6.39 -15.28 12.77
N GLU A 91 -7.16 -16.01 13.57
CA GLU A 91 -7.21 -17.48 13.54
C GLU A 91 -7.67 -18.05 12.18
N GLN A 92 -8.42 -17.25 11.41
CA GLN A 92 -8.92 -17.60 10.09
C GLN A 92 -7.98 -17.13 8.97
N ARG A 93 -6.83 -16.52 9.30
CA ARG A 93 -5.83 -15.96 8.38
C ARG A 93 -6.28 -14.70 7.64
N HIS A 94 -7.22 -13.95 8.20
CA HIS A 94 -7.57 -12.61 7.76
C HIS A 94 -6.67 -11.57 8.41
N PHE A 95 -6.37 -10.52 7.68
CA PHE A 95 -5.57 -9.39 8.15
C PHE A 95 -6.39 -8.09 8.20
N LEU A 96 -7.66 -8.12 7.79
CA LEU A 96 -8.62 -7.04 7.98
C LEU A 96 -9.85 -7.52 8.75
N ALA A 97 -10.48 -6.59 9.46
CA ALA A 97 -11.85 -6.74 9.93
C ALA A 97 -12.73 -5.66 9.29
N VAL A 98 -13.95 -6.03 8.92
CA VAL A 98 -14.94 -5.10 8.34
C VAL A 98 -16.25 -5.27 9.09
N GLU A 99 -16.79 -4.14 9.55
CA GLU A 99 -18.05 -4.09 10.29
C GLU A 99 -19.07 -3.29 9.48
N CYS A 100 -20.27 -3.84 9.26
CA CYS A 100 -21.39 -3.13 8.65
C CYS A 100 -22.36 -2.62 9.70
N LEU A 101 -23.06 -1.54 9.37
CA LEU A 101 -24.23 -1.10 10.11
C LEU A 101 -25.46 -1.93 9.72
N GLU A 102 -26.02 -2.66 10.69
CA GLU A 102 -27.31 -3.35 10.56
C GLU A 102 -28.28 -2.78 11.61
N GLY A 103 -29.15 -1.88 11.17
CA GLY A 103 -29.96 -1.05 12.06
C GLY A 103 -29.07 -0.10 12.87
N SER A 104 -29.01 -0.28 14.19
CA SER A 104 -28.14 0.48 15.10
C SER A 104 -26.91 -0.29 15.57
N ARG A 105 -26.70 -1.53 15.08
CA ARG A 105 -25.62 -2.42 15.55
C ARG A 105 -24.53 -2.58 14.49
N ARG A 106 -23.30 -2.79 14.95
CA ARG A 106 -22.16 -3.19 14.12
C ARG A 106 -22.08 -4.71 14.09
N VAL A 107 -22.07 -5.26 12.89
CA VAL A 107 -21.97 -6.70 12.64
C VAL A 107 -20.80 -6.99 11.71
N ALA A 108 -20.13 -8.11 11.91
CA ALA A 108 -19.04 -8.54 11.03
C ALA A 108 -19.54 -8.76 9.60
N CYS A 109 -18.80 -8.24 8.63
CA CYS A 109 -19.16 -8.22 7.22
C CYS A 109 -18.12 -9.01 6.41
N ASN A 110 -18.15 -10.33 6.55
CA ASN A 110 -17.13 -11.25 6.02
C ASN A 110 -16.96 -11.10 4.49
N ASP A 111 -18.04 -11.00 3.73
CA ASP A 111 -17.95 -10.84 2.26
C ASP A 111 -17.23 -9.54 1.86
N LYS A 112 -17.51 -8.44 2.56
CA LYS A 112 -16.84 -7.15 2.32
C LYS A 112 -15.38 -7.19 2.76
N ARG A 113 -15.06 -7.88 3.86
CA ARG A 113 -13.69 -8.14 4.30
C ARG A 113 -12.91 -8.86 3.21
N ASP A 114 -13.40 -9.99 2.72
CA ASP A 114 -12.70 -10.82 1.73
C ASP A 114 -12.46 -10.03 0.43
N ILE A 115 -13.45 -9.25 0.00
CA ILE A 115 -13.31 -8.35 -1.15
C ILE A 115 -12.22 -7.30 -0.91
N LEU A 116 -12.20 -6.66 0.26
CA LEU A 116 -11.22 -5.61 0.54
C LEU A 116 -9.82 -6.18 0.68
N GLU A 117 -9.64 -7.31 1.34
CA GLU A 117 -8.35 -7.99 1.44
C GLU A 117 -7.79 -8.31 0.05
N ALA A 118 -8.61 -8.85 -0.84
CA ALA A 118 -8.21 -9.09 -2.22
C ALA A 118 -7.79 -7.79 -2.94
N ARG A 119 -8.53 -6.69 -2.72
CA ARG A 119 -8.18 -5.38 -3.28
C ARG A 119 -6.85 -4.87 -2.74
N VAL A 120 -6.63 -4.91 -1.42
CA VAL A 120 -5.38 -4.48 -0.76
C VAL A 120 -4.20 -5.26 -1.32
N VAL A 121 -4.32 -6.59 -1.44
CA VAL A 121 -3.27 -7.44 -1.99
C VAL A 121 -2.97 -7.05 -3.44
N LEU A 122 -4.00 -6.87 -4.28
CA LEU A 122 -3.81 -6.53 -5.68
C LEU A 122 -3.20 -5.14 -5.86
N VAL A 123 -3.73 -4.12 -5.19
CA VAL A 123 -3.21 -2.75 -5.31
C VAL A 123 -1.76 -2.67 -4.81
N SER A 124 -1.44 -3.30 -3.69
CA SER A 124 -0.06 -3.39 -3.19
C SER A 124 0.86 -4.11 -4.17
N PHE A 125 0.41 -5.23 -4.75
CA PHE A 125 1.20 -5.98 -5.70
C PHE A 125 1.46 -5.19 -6.98
N PHE A 126 0.42 -4.66 -7.62
CA PHE A 126 0.57 -3.91 -8.87
C PHE A 126 1.39 -2.63 -8.70
N GLN A 127 1.30 -1.95 -7.56
CA GLN A 127 2.16 -0.79 -7.28
C GLN A 127 3.62 -1.18 -6.97
N SER A 128 3.87 -2.42 -6.51
CA SER A 128 5.24 -2.94 -6.33
C SER A 128 5.94 -3.29 -7.64
N LEU A 129 5.16 -3.47 -8.71
CA LEU A 129 5.71 -3.73 -10.03
C LEU A 129 6.32 -2.45 -10.61
N PRO A 130 7.42 -2.54 -11.37
CA PRO A 130 8.11 -1.39 -11.95
C PRO A 130 7.37 -0.81 -13.17
N LEU A 131 6.04 -0.64 -13.10
CA LEU A 131 5.21 -0.15 -14.17
C LEU A 131 5.41 1.36 -14.40
N LYS A 132 5.33 1.78 -15.67
CA LYS A 132 5.28 3.20 -16.07
C LYS A 132 4.14 3.93 -15.36
N LYS A 133 4.33 5.24 -15.12
CA LYS A 133 3.41 6.08 -14.34
C LYS A 133 1.98 6.07 -14.89
N ASP A 134 1.82 6.05 -16.22
CA ASP A 134 0.51 6.03 -16.89
C ASP A 134 -0.21 4.67 -16.79
N ASP A 135 0.50 3.63 -16.36
CA ASP A 135 -0.02 2.28 -16.15
C ASP A 135 -0.47 2.06 -14.70
N ARG A 136 -0.43 3.10 -13.85
CA ARG A 136 -0.78 2.99 -12.42
C ARG A 136 -2.26 3.21 -12.12
N LYS A 137 -3.05 3.73 -13.08
CA LYS A 137 -4.52 3.91 -12.96
C LYS A 137 -5.30 2.59 -13.12
N LEU A 138 -4.87 1.55 -12.42
CA LEU A 138 -5.50 0.21 -12.46
C LEU A 138 -6.62 0.08 -11.43
N PHE A 139 -6.64 0.97 -10.44
CA PHE A 139 -7.59 0.97 -9.34
C PHE A 139 -8.29 2.32 -9.26
N ASP A 140 -9.51 2.30 -8.76
CA ASP A 140 -10.18 3.48 -8.24
C ASP A 140 -9.47 3.94 -6.95
N ASP A 141 -9.07 5.20 -6.87
CA ASP A 141 -8.23 5.71 -5.77
C ASP A 141 -8.98 5.71 -4.41
N GLU A 142 -10.31 5.82 -4.44
CA GLU A 142 -11.14 5.86 -3.23
C GLU A 142 -11.44 4.46 -2.70
N THR A 143 -11.88 3.55 -3.58
CA THR A 143 -12.46 2.25 -3.21
C THR A 143 -11.55 1.06 -3.48
N TRP A 144 -10.45 1.28 -4.20
CA TRP A 144 -9.54 0.26 -4.73
C TRP A 144 -10.22 -0.82 -5.59
N VAL A 145 -11.37 -0.50 -6.16
CA VAL A 145 -12.00 -1.34 -7.17
C VAL A 145 -11.14 -1.34 -8.43
N LEU A 146 -10.95 -2.50 -9.06
CA LEU A 146 -10.26 -2.57 -10.35
C LEU A 146 -11.04 -1.79 -11.41
N THR A 147 -10.37 -0.84 -12.07
CA THR A 147 -10.90 -0.19 -13.27
C THR A 147 -11.02 -1.22 -14.41
N PRO A 148 -11.76 -0.93 -15.50
CA PRO A 148 -11.81 -1.84 -16.66
C PRO A 148 -10.40 -2.20 -17.19
N ARG A 149 -9.48 -1.25 -17.11
CA ARG A 149 -8.06 -1.47 -17.45
C ARG A 149 -7.37 -2.38 -16.43
N GLY A 150 -7.56 -2.14 -15.13
CA GLY A 150 -7.07 -3.01 -14.07
C GLY A 150 -7.55 -4.46 -14.22
N GLN A 151 -8.83 -4.65 -14.54
CA GLN A 151 -9.40 -5.98 -14.78
C GLN A 151 -8.70 -6.71 -15.94
N ALA A 152 -8.38 -6.00 -17.03
CA ALA A 152 -7.64 -6.58 -18.15
C ALA A 152 -6.22 -7.01 -17.74
N TYR A 153 -5.55 -6.25 -16.87
CA TYR A 153 -4.24 -6.60 -16.32
C TYR A 153 -4.31 -7.78 -15.38
N TYR A 154 -5.27 -7.78 -14.46
CA TYR A 154 -5.51 -8.88 -13.52
C TYR A 154 -5.78 -10.19 -14.27
N LYS A 155 -6.65 -10.19 -15.29
CA LYS A 155 -6.91 -11.38 -16.12
C LYS A 155 -5.63 -11.91 -16.79
N ARG A 156 -4.73 -11.04 -17.26
CA ARG A 156 -3.44 -11.45 -17.82
C ARG A 156 -2.51 -12.03 -16.75
N LEU A 157 -2.42 -11.37 -15.58
CA LEU A 157 -1.61 -11.83 -14.46
C LEU A 157 -1.98 -13.25 -14.04
N ILE A 158 -3.26 -13.52 -13.80
CA ILE A 158 -3.74 -14.85 -13.38
C ILE A 158 -3.50 -15.90 -14.47
N LYS A 159 -3.59 -15.51 -15.76
CA LYS A 159 -3.25 -16.41 -16.87
C LYS A 159 -1.76 -16.76 -16.92
N LEU A 160 -0.89 -15.80 -16.63
CA LEU A 160 0.57 -15.97 -16.69
C LEU A 160 1.14 -16.62 -15.41
N VAL A 161 0.45 -16.45 -14.29
CA VAL A 161 0.87 -16.89 -12.95
C VAL A 161 -0.33 -17.59 -12.29
N PRO A 162 -0.62 -18.86 -12.66
CA PRO A 162 -1.80 -19.56 -12.14
C PRO A 162 -1.81 -19.73 -10.62
N ASP A 163 -0.64 -19.78 -10.00
CA ASP A 163 -0.43 -19.89 -8.55
C ASP A 163 -0.29 -18.54 -7.85
N PHE A 164 -0.72 -17.44 -8.49
CA PHE A 164 -0.57 -16.08 -7.97
C PHE A 164 -1.06 -15.94 -6.53
N TRP A 165 -2.27 -16.41 -6.24
CA TRP A 165 -2.88 -16.27 -4.91
C TRP A 165 -2.15 -17.10 -3.85
N ASP A 166 -1.69 -18.30 -4.17
CA ASP A 166 -0.88 -19.12 -3.26
C ASP A 166 0.45 -18.45 -2.93
N ARG A 167 1.07 -17.83 -3.94
CA ARG A 167 2.32 -17.06 -3.77
C ARG A 167 2.10 -15.85 -2.87
N MET A 168 1.00 -15.12 -3.08
CA MET A 168 0.64 -13.97 -2.26
C MET A 168 0.30 -14.38 -0.82
N ALA A 169 -0.44 -15.46 -0.61
CA ALA A 169 -0.75 -15.99 0.72
C ALA A 169 0.53 -16.33 1.50
N LYS A 170 1.50 -17.01 0.88
CA LYS A 170 2.82 -17.28 1.48
C LYS A 170 3.62 -16.02 1.77
N LEU A 171 3.48 -14.97 0.96
CA LEU A 171 4.13 -13.70 1.21
C LEU A 171 3.47 -12.96 2.38
N LEU A 172 2.14 -12.88 2.41
CA LEU A 172 1.38 -12.28 3.51
C LEU A 172 1.69 -12.94 4.85
N LEU A 173 1.70 -14.28 4.90
CA LEU A 173 2.08 -15.01 6.12
C LEU A 173 3.47 -14.59 6.62
N ARG A 174 4.45 -14.40 5.73
CA ARG A 174 5.80 -13.95 6.13
C ARG A 174 5.84 -12.50 6.59
N VAL A 175 4.87 -11.67 6.22
CA VAL A 175 4.84 -10.24 6.55
C VAL A 175 4.02 -9.98 7.80
N LEU A 176 2.89 -10.68 7.96
CA LEU A 176 1.87 -10.40 8.98
C LEU A 176 1.77 -11.47 10.07
N SER A 177 2.67 -12.47 10.07
CA SER A 177 2.78 -13.39 11.21
C SER A 177 3.40 -12.68 12.41
N PRO A 178 2.96 -12.99 13.64
CA PRO A 178 3.61 -12.49 14.84
C PRO A 178 5.09 -12.91 14.87
N PRO A 179 5.99 -12.05 15.38
CA PRO A 179 7.37 -12.45 15.61
C PRO A 179 7.39 -13.61 16.62
N GLU A 180 8.25 -14.61 16.42
CA GLU A 180 8.36 -15.81 17.30
C GLU A 180 8.44 -15.46 18.80
N GLN A 181 8.99 -14.29 19.14
CA GLN A 181 9.11 -13.80 20.52
C GLN A 181 7.76 -13.52 21.20
N ALA A 182 6.67 -13.32 20.45
CA ALA A 182 5.32 -13.14 20.99
C ALA A 182 4.64 -14.46 21.38
N ILE A 183 5.22 -15.61 21.00
CA ILE A 183 4.64 -16.94 21.24
C ILE A 183 5.09 -17.53 22.60
N ILE A 184 6.20 -17.04 23.16
CA ILE A 184 6.84 -17.60 24.37
C ILE A 184 6.20 -17.06 25.68
N GLN A 185 5.26 -16.11 25.61
CA GLN A 185 4.64 -15.49 26.81
C GLN A 185 3.22 -15.98 27.13
N LYS A 186 2.80 -17.16 26.65
CA LYS A 186 1.55 -17.81 27.10
C LYS A 186 1.83 -18.98 28.02
#